data_AF-A0A6C0F6H7-F1
#
_entry.id   AF-A0A6C0F6H7-F1
#
_cell.length_a   1.000
_cell.length_b   1.000
_cell.length_c   1.000
_cell.angle_alpha   90.00
_cell.angle_beta   90.00
_cell.angle_gamma   90.00
#
_symmetry.space_group_name_H-M   'P 1'
#
loop_
_entity.id
_entity.type
_entity.pdbx_description
1 polymer ?
#
loop_
_entity_poly.entity_id
_entity_poly.type
_entity_poly.pdbx_seq_one_letter_code
_entity_poly.pdbx_strand_id
1 'polypeptide(L)'
;MGTLESRIKELIQFYVKTNYEAYLSQHKLQYIDDNKIRDVVKQLYTERREHLKVFVKQSLKQMLQDDYPGDLVVLNILINVFEDDEYCINRLELEIRDYQKSITNQ
;
A
#
# COMPACT_ATOMS: atom_id res chain seq x y z
N MET A 1 -15.72 -11.94 -7.55
CA MET A 1 -14.37 -12.55 -7.61
C MET A 1 -13.39 -11.45 -7.99
N GLY A 2 -12.43 -11.11 -7.13
CA GLY A 2 -11.42 -10.09 -7.45
C GLY A 2 -10.33 -10.65 -8.36
N THR A 3 -9.83 -9.85 -9.30
CA THR A 3 -8.72 -10.25 -10.19
C THR A 3 -7.40 -10.27 -9.40
N LEU A 4 -6.36 -10.88 -9.97
CA LEU A 4 -5.01 -10.82 -9.40
C LEU A 4 -4.55 -9.37 -9.17
N GLU A 5 -4.89 -8.49 -10.10
CA GLU A 5 -4.62 -7.05 -9.99
C GLU A 5 -5.35 -6.40 -8.81
N SER A 6 -6.61 -6.76 -8.57
CA SER A 6 -7.35 -6.28 -7.39
C SER A 6 -6.65 -6.71 -6.09
N ARG A 7 -6.20 -7.96 -6.01
CA ARG A 7 -5.46 -8.48 -4.84
C ARG A 7 -4.13 -7.76 -4.64
N ILE A 8 -3.41 -7.46 -5.72
CA ILE A 8 -2.17 -6.66 -5.67
C ILE A 8 -2.46 -5.27 -5.12
N LYS A 9 -3.50 -4.61 -5.62
CA LYS A 9 -3.91 -3.28 -5.14
C LYS A 9 -4.26 -3.32 -3.65
N GLU A 10 -5.07 -4.28 -3.20
CA GLU A 10 -5.41 -4.47 -1.78
C GLU A 10 -4.16 -4.68 -0.90
N LEU A 11 -3.19 -5.46 -1.36
CA LEU A 11 -1.93 -5.65 -0.63
C LEU A 11 -1.09 -4.37 -0.56
N ILE A 12 -1.07 -3.55 -1.61
CA ILE A 12 -0.38 -2.25 -1.59
C ILE A 12 -1.04 -1.32 -0.57
N GLN A 13 -2.38 -1.27 -0.55
CA GLN A 13 -3.13 -0.47 0.43
C GLN A 13 -2.84 -0.92 1.86
N PHE A 14 -2.88 -2.24 2.10
CA PHE A 14 -2.55 -2.81 3.39
C PHE A 14 -1.11 -2.45 3.82
N TYR A 15 -0.14 -2.61 2.92
CA TYR A 15 1.25 -2.26 3.19
C TYR A 15 1.40 -0.79 3.62
N VAL A 16 0.83 0.13 2.85
CA VAL A 16 0.94 1.57 3.15
C VAL A 16 0.25 1.90 4.46
N LYS A 17 -0.93 1.34 4.73
CA LYS A 17 -1.63 1.51 6.00
C LYS A 17 -0.83 1.00 7.20
N THR A 18 -0.27 -0.21 7.14
CA THR A 18 0.56 -0.75 8.22
C THR A 18 1.82 0.09 8.45
N ASN A 19 2.45 0.57 7.39
CA ASN A 19 3.61 1.46 7.52
C ASN A 19 3.23 2.84 8.05
N TYR A 20 2.03 3.32 7.74
CA TYR A 20 1.48 4.56 8.27
C TYR A 20 1.24 4.48 9.78
N GLU A 21 0.62 3.40 10.26
CA GLU A 21 0.46 3.13 11.70
C GLU A 21 1.80 3.03 12.41
N ALA A 22 2.78 2.34 11.79
CA ALA A 22 4.14 2.27 12.32
C ALA A 22 4.79 3.66 12.38
N TYR A 23 4.59 4.50 11.36
CA TYR A 23 5.09 5.87 11.35
C TYR A 23 4.49 6.70 12.50
N LEU A 24 3.18 6.63 12.71
CA LEU A 24 2.49 7.29 13.82
C LEU A 24 3.07 6.83 15.17
N SER A 25 3.20 5.51 15.37
CA SER A 25 3.72 4.93 16.60
C SER A 25 5.17 5.34 16.88
N GLN A 26 6.04 5.29 15.87
CA GLN A 26 7.46 5.66 15.98
C GLN A 26 7.65 7.15 16.33
N HIS A 27 6.80 8.02 15.77
CA HIS A 27 6.84 9.46 16.03
C HIS A 27 5.95 9.90 17.20
N LYS A 28 5.27 8.96 17.87
CA LYS A 28 4.31 9.21 18.96
C LYS A 28 3.20 10.20 18.55
N LEU A 29 2.75 10.09 17.30
CA LEU A 29 1.66 10.88 16.73
C LEU A 29 0.35 10.09 16.82
N GLN A 30 -0.77 10.78 17.04
CA GLN A 30 -2.11 10.20 16.89
C GLN A 30 -2.63 10.33 15.46
N TYR A 31 -2.25 11.40 14.79
CA TYR A 31 -2.67 11.71 13.42
C TYR A 31 -1.60 12.57 12.73
N ILE A 32 -1.67 12.62 11.40
CA ILE A 32 -0.87 13.52 10.56
C ILE A 32 -1.81 14.60 10.02
N ASP A 33 -1.34 15.84 9.98
CA ASP A 33 -2.08 16.94 9.37
C ASP A 33 -2.47 16.59 7.92
N ASP A 34 -3.69 16.90 7.55
CA ASP A 34 -4.27 16.60 6.25
C ASP A 34 -3.39 17.08 5.07
N ASN A 35 -2.70 18.21 5.21
CA ASN A 35 -1.80 18.72 4.17
C ASN A 35 -0.49 17.92 4.02
N LYS A 36 -0.10 17.12 5.02
CA LYS A 36 1.13 16.31 5.03
C LYS A 36 0.89 14.84 4.70
N ILE A 37 -0.35 14.38 4.71
CA ILE A 37 -0.69 12.97 4.42
C ILE A 37 -0.16 12.55 3.05
N ARG A 38 -0.31 13.39 2.03
CA ARG A 38 0.19 13.10 0.68
C ARG A 38 1.69 12.83 0.67
N ASP A 39 2.47 13.67 1.34
CA ASP A 39 3.94 13.54 1.39
C ASP A 39 4.36 12.26 2.11
N VAL A 40 3.70 11.94 3.22
CA VAL A 40 3.96 10.70 3.98
C VAL A 40 3.57 9.47 3.16
N VAL A 41 2.40 9.48 2.52
CA VAL A 41 1.98 8.38 1.64
C VAL A 41 2.96 8.20 0.49
N LYS A 42 3.36 9.29 -0.16
CA LYS A 42 4.37 9.26 -1.22
C LYS A 42 5.66 8.65 -0.70
N GLN A 43 6.15 9.08 0.46
CA GLN A 43 7.35 8.52 1.09
C GLN A 43 7.23 7.01 1.33
N LEU A 44 6.14 6.56 1.97
CA LEU A 44 5.90 5.16 2.31
C LEU A 44 5.74 4.26 1.08
N TYR A 45 5.20 4.81 -0.01
CA TYR A 45 4.97 4.10 -1.27
C TYR A 45 6.20 4.10 -2.17
N THR A 46 6.90 5.23 -2.34
CA THR A 46 8.01 5.37 -3.30
C THR A 46 9.34 4.90 -2.74
N GLU A 47 9.72 5.33 -1.53
CA GLU A 47 11.03 4.98 -0.94
C GLU A 47 11.14 3.49 -0.62
N ARG A 48 10.00 2.83 -0.42
CA ARG A 48 9.92 1.41 -0.06
C ARG A 48 9.47 0.53 -1.23
N ARG A 49 9.52 0.99 -2.48
CA ARG A 49 9.04 0.20 -3.64
C ARG A 49 9.61 -1.21 -3.72
N GLU A 50 10.91 -1.39 -3.52
CA GLU A 50 11.50 -2.72 -3.56
C GLU A 50 10.98 -3.61 -2.41
N HIS A 51 10.82 -3.03 -1.22
CA HIS A 51 10.22 -3.74 -0.10
C HIS A 51 8.75 -4.07 -0.35
N LEU A 52 8.00 -3.15 -0.96
CA LEU A 52 6.61 -3.35 -1.36
C LEU A 52 6.48 -4.48 -2.39
N LYS A 53 7.36 -4.54 -3.40
CA LYS A 53 7.40 -5.64 -4.36
C LYS A 53 7.63 -6.98 -3.66
N VAL A 54 8.62 -7.05 -2.77
CA VAL A 54 8.91 -8.27 -2.01
C VAL A 54 7.71 -8.68 -1.15
N PHE A 55 7.12 -7.73 -0.44
CA PHE A 55 5.93 -7.94 0.38
C PHE A 55 4.77 -8.52 -0.45
N VAL A 56 4.39 -7.85 -1.55
CA VAL A 56 3.28 -8.30 -2.41
C VAL A 56 3.52 -9.71 -2.95
N LYS A 57 4.74 -10.01 -3.41
CA LYS A 57 5.07 -11.35 -3.91
C LYS A 57 4.95 -12.41 -2.82
N GLN A 58 5.51 -12.15 -1.64
CA GLN A 58 5.47 -13.10 -0.52
C GLN A 58 4.04 -13.33 -0.05
N SER A 59 3.24 -12.27 0.09
CA SER A 59 1.84 -12.36 0.46
C SER A 59 1.03 -13.15 -0.57
N LEU A 60 1.18 -12.87 -1.87
CA LEU A 60 0.47 -13.63 -2.91
C LEU A 60 0.88 -15.10 -2.97
N LYS A 61 2.17 -15.42 -2.77
CA LYS A 61 2.63 -16.81 -2.67
C LYS A 61 1.96 -17.55 -1.54
N GLN A 62 1.84 -16.91 -0.38
CA GLN A 62 1.17 -17.51 0.78
C GLN A 62 -0.35 -17.64 0.57
N MET A 63 -0.98 -16.64 -0.06
CA MET A 63 -2.43 -16.60 -0.27
C MET A 63 -2.91 -17.55 -1.37
N LEU A 64 -2.14 -17.71 -2.45
CA LEU A 64 -2.55 -18.49 -3.62
C LEU A 64 -1.94 -19.90 -3.63
N GLN A 65 -0.83 -20.12 -2.91
CA GLN A 65 -0.16 -21.42 -2.84
C GLN A 65 0.08 -22.00 -4.26
N ASP A 66 -0.55 -23.13 -4.58
CA ASP A 66 -0.43 -23.81 -5.86
C ASP A 66 -1.02 -23.00 -7.04
N ASP A 67 -1.95 -22.07 -6.76
CA ASP A 67 -2.54 -21.16 -7.76
C ASP A 67 -1.68 -19.91 -8.00
N TYR A 68 -0.47 -19.85 -7.44
CA TYR A 68 0.41 -18.70 -7.61
C TYR A 68 0.90 -18.61 -9.07
N PRO A 69 0.65 -17.48 -9.78
CA PRO A 69 0.91 -17.36 -11.21
C PRO A 69 2.40 -17.18 -11.58
N GLY A 70 3.29 -17.16 -10.57
CA GLY A 70 4.72 -16.94 -10.74
C GLY A 70 5.16 -15.48 -10.57
N ASP A 71 6.41 -15.30 -10.15
CA ASP A 71 6.97 -13.98 -9.82
C ASP A 71 6.94 -13.02 -11.01
N LEU A 72 7.20 -13.51 -12.24
CA LEU A 72 7.24 -12.66 -13.43
C LEU A 72 5.88 -12.03 -13.74
N VAL A 73 4.79 -12.79 -13.58
CA VAL A 73 3.42 -12.29 -13.81
C VAL A 73 3.09 -11.20 -12.79
N VAL A 74 3.41 -11.43 -11.51
CA VAL A 74 3.18 -10.44 -10.44
C VAL A 74 4.02 -9.19 -10.67
N LEU A 75 5.28 -9.33 -11.07
CA LEU A 75 6.17 -8.20 -11.35
C LEU A 75 5.67 -7.35 -12.51
N ASN A 76 5.19 -7.96 -13.60
CA ASN A 76 4.63 -7.22 -14.73
C ASN A 76 3.40 -6.40 -14.32
N ILE A 77 2.52 -6.96 -13.49
CA ILE A 77 1.36 -6.22 -12.98
C ILE A 77 1.81 -5.07 -12.07
N LEU A 78 2.78 -5.31 -11.19
CA LEU A 78 3.34 -4.26 -10.32
C LEU A 78 3.98 -3.14 -11.13
N ILE A 79 4.70 -3.45 -12.22
CA ILE A 79 5.26 -2.44 -13.12
C ILE A 79 4.14 -1.56 -13.67
N ASN A 80 3.08 -2.16 -14.22
CA ASN A 80 1.93 -1.40 -14.76
C ASN A 80 1.24 -0.55 -13.68
N VAL A 81 1.13 -1.06 -12.44
CA VAL A 81 0.58 -0.30 -11.31
C VAL A 81 1.48 0.90 -10.96
N PHE A 82 2.80 0.72 -11.02
CA PHE A 82 3.77 1.76 -10.70
C PHE A 82 4.01 2.76 -11.83
N GLU A 83 3.54 2.50 -13.04
CA GLU A 83 3.57 3.49 -14.13
C GLU A 83 2.66 4.69 -13.83
N ASP A 84 1.55 4.48 -13.12
CA ASP A 84 0.63 5.55 -12.70
C ASP A 84 0.77 5.85 -11.20
N ASP A 85 1.95 6.35 -10.84
CA ASP A 85 2.30 6.69 -9.47
C ASP A 85 1.39 7.75 -8.86
N GLU A 86 1.03 8.80 -9.63
CA GLU A 86 0.17 9.87 -9.12
C GLU A 86 -1.24 9.38 -8.84
N TYR A 87 -1.82 8.53 -9.71
CA TYR A 87 -3.12 7.90 -9.43
C TYR A 87 -3.05 7.02 -8.18
N CYS A 88 -2.00 6.22 -8.04
CA CYS A 88 -1.82 5.35 -6.86
C CYS A 88 -1.67 6.18 -5.59
N ILE A 89 -0.83 7.22 -5.59
CA ILE A 89 -0.62 8.11 -4.45
C ILE A 89 -1.93 8.82 -4.08
N ASN A 90 -2.66 9.37 -5.05
CA ASN A 90 -3.95 10.02 -4.80
C ASN A 90 -4.95 9.07 -4.12
N ARG A 91 -5.02 7.82 -4.61
CA ARG A 91 -5.93 6.82 -4.04
C ARG A 91 -5.52 6.44 -2.62
N LEU A 92 -4.24 6.16 -2.40
CA LEU A 92 -3.70 5.83 -1.08
C LEU A 92 -3.85 7.00 -0.10
N GLU A 93 -3.70 8.24 -0.56
CA GLU A 93 -3.93 9.44 0.23
C GLU A 93 -5.37 9.50 0.78
N LEU A 94 -6.37 9.27 -0.08
CA LEU A 94 -7.77 9.24 0.31
C LEU A 94 -8.04 8.13 1.33
N GLU A 95 -7.51 6.93 1.08
CA GLU A 95 -7.68 5.78 1.98
C GLU A 95 -7.05 6.00 3.36
N ILE A 96 -5.87 6.63 3.42
CA ILE A 96 -5.21 6.98 4.69
C ILE A 96 -5.96 8.10 5.41
N ARG A 97 -6.49 9.10 4.69
CA ARG A 97 -7.35 10.14 5.29
C ARG A 97 -8.59 9.52 5.92
N ASP A 98 -9.27 8.63 5.22
CA ASP A 98 -10.47 7.98 5.72
C ASP A 98 -10.16 7.03 6.88
N TYR A 99 -9.05 6.30 6.79
CA TYR A 99 -8.57 5.49 7.90
C TYR A 99 -8.27 6.32 9.15
N GLN A 100 -7.51 7.41 9.00
CA GLN A 100 -7.22 8.34 10.08
C GLN A 100 -8.51 8.87 10.73
N LYS A 101 -9.49 9.32 9.95
CA LYS A 101 -10.78 9.76 10.48
C LYS A 101 -11.49 8.66 11.28
N SER A 102 -11.40 7.40 10.85
CA SER A 102 -12.03 6.28 11.55
C SER A 102 -11.39 5.95 12.90
N ILE A 103 -10.10 6.24 13.08
CA ILE A 103 -9.40 6.02 14.36
C ILE A 103 -9.43 7.25 15.28
N THR A 104 -9.59 8.46 14.74
CA THR A 104 -9.66 9.70 15.53
C THR A 104 -11.08 10.06 15.98
N ASN A 105 -12.12 9.56 15.30
CA ASN A 105 -13.53 9.75 15.70
C ASN A 105 -14.05 8.65 16.65
N GLN A 106 -13.15 7.91 17.32
CA GLN A 106 -13.48 6.98 18.40
C GLN A 106 -13.26 7.63 19.76
#